data_AF-A0A932D0Y2-F1
#
_entry.id   AF-A0A932D0Y2-F1
#
_cell.length_a   1.000
_cell.length_b   1.000
_cell.length_c   1.000
_cell.angle_alpha   90.00
_cell.angle_beta   90.00
_cell.angle_gamma   90.00
#
_symmetry.space_group_name_H-M   'P 1'
#
loop_
_entity.id
_entity.type
_entity.pdbx_description
1 polymer ?
#
loop_
_entity_poly.entity_id
_entity_poly.type
_entity_poly.pdbx_seq_one_letter_code
_entity_poly.pdbx_strand_id
1 'polypeptide(L)'
;PYLVRLEMIVATLFMVGITVWSILIDAPLEEPANPTRTPNPSKAPWYFLGLQEMLVYFDPWFAGVVLPSLIIVGLMVIPYIDINPRGNGYYCFRERWFAITNFLFGFLILWVLLIIIGTFLRGPGWYFFAPWSHWDVHKTVAITNVDLPVLIGRWTGIHWFKTPLGSGLTGFLLISAYMGLPFIWWFRKRRTSDVLQRMGLVRFAITSQLFMIMMGLVVKMLLRWTLDVKYIMATPWINV
;
A
#
# COMPACT_ATOMS: atom_id res chain seq x y z
N PRO A 1 -26.01 30.91 -11.46
CA PRO A 1 -26.86 29.85 -12.07
C PRO A 1 -26.24 29.07 -13.25
N TYR A 2 -24.97 29.29 -13.64
CA TYR A 2 -24.29 28.45 -14.65
C TYR A 2 -23.81 27.11 -14.07
N LEU A 3 -23.25 27.13 -12.86
CA LEU A 3 -22.77 25.93 -12.16
C LEU A 3 -23.90 24.91 -11.93
N VAL A 4 -25.01 25.32 -11.34
CA VAL A 4 -26.17 24.44 -11.06
C VAL A 4 -26.70 23.78 -12.33
N ARG A 5 -26.76 24.52 -13.46
CA ARG A 5 -27.20 23.95 -14.74
C ARG A 5 -26.22 22.87 -15.23
N LEU A 6 -24.92 23.11 -15.11
CA LEU A 6 -23.89 22.15 -15.48
C LEU A 6 -23.96 20.89 -14.59
N GLU A 7 -24.06 21.07 -13.28
CA GLU A 7 -24.20 19.97 -12.32
C GLU A 7 -25.44 19.12 -12.61
N MET A 8 -26.59 19.75 -12.88
CA MET A 8 -27.81 19.04 -13.26
C MET A 8 -27.65 18.26 -14.55
N ILE A 9 -27.04 18.84 -15.60
CA ILE A 9 -26.80 18.15 -16.87
C ILE A 9 -25.90 16.93 -16.64
N VAL A 10 -24.78 17.10 -15.94
CA VAL A 10 -23.83 16.00 -15.65
C VAL A 10 -24.51 14.92 -14.81
N ALA A 11 -25.26 15.30 -13.77
CA ALA A 11 -25.99 14.36 -12.93
C ALA A 11 -27.04 13.59 -13.73
N THR A 12 -27.84 14.25 -14.58
CA THR A 12 -28.82 13.59 -15.44
C THR A 12 -28.15 12.63 -16.43
N LEU A 13 -27.05 13.04 -17.07
CA LEU A 13 -26.31 12.17 -17.99
C LEU A 13 -25.73 10.95 -17.26
N PHE A 14 -25.18 11.13 -16.07
CA PHE A 14 -24.64 10.03 -15.26
C PHE A 14 -25.75 9.08 -14.82
N MET A 15 -26.90 9.60 -14.38
CA MET A 15 -28.09 8.82 -14.01
C MET A 15 -28.60 7.99 -15.19
N VAL A 16 -28.76 8.60 -16.37
CA VAL A 16 -29.15 7.86 -17.58
C VAL A 16 -28.13 6.79 -17.90
N GLY A 17 -26.83 7.11 -17.83
CA GLY A 17 -25.74 6.16 -18.08
C GLY A 17 -25.79 4.94 -17.16
N ILE A 18 -25.90 5.14 -15.85
CA ILE A 18 -25.98 4.02 -14.88
C ILE A 18 -27.28 3.23 -15.01
N THR A 19 -28.41 3.88 -15.35
CA THR A 19 -29.68 3.17 -15.59
C THR A 19 -29.60 2.29 -16.83
N VAL A 20 -29.06 2.80 -17.93
CA VAL A 20 -28.83 2.01 -19.15
C VAL A 20 -27.88 0.84 -18.85
N TRP A 21 -26.77 1.10 -18.15
CA TRP A 21 -25.83 0.05 -17.74
C TRP A 21 -26.50 -1.04 -16.90
N SER A 22 -27.33 -0.65 -15.92
CA SER A 22 -28.04 -1.58 -15.03
C SER A 22 -29.11 -2.42 -15.74
N ILE A 23 -29.66 -1.96 -16.87
CA ILE A 23 -30.61 -2.72 -17.69
C ILE A 23 -29.86 -3.70 -18.61
N LEU A 24 -28.68 -3.32 -19.08
CA LEU A 24 -27.91 -4.11 -20.06
C LEU A 24 -27.04 -5.20 -19.43
N ILE A 25 -26.58 -5.00 -18.19
CA ILE A 25 -25.62 -5.88 -17.53
C ILE A 25 -26.17 -6.25 -16.15
N ASP A 26 -26.44 -7.55 -15.98
CA ASP A 26 -26.83 -8.10 -14.68
C ASP A 26 -25.71 -7.97 -13.65
N ALA A 27 -26.10 -7.72 -12.40
CA ALA A 27 -25.14 -7.68 -11.31
C ALA A 27 -24.51 -9.07 -11.12
N PRO A 28 -23.17 -9.17 -11.03
CA PRO A 28 -22.49 -10.43 -10.76
C PRO A 28 -22.66 -10.82 -9.28
N LEU A 29 -23.86 -11.26 -8.91
CA LEU A 29 -24.19 -11.73 -7.58
C LEU A 29 -23.79 -13.20 -7.42
N GLU A 30 -23.16 -13.53 -6.29
CA GLU A 30 -22.86 -14.91 -5.92
C GLU A 30 -24.12 -15.65 -5.44
N GLU A 31 -24.01 -16.96 -5.27
CA GLU A 31 -25.05 -17.79 -4.67
C GLU A 31 -25.41 -17.30 -3.25
N PRO A 32 -26.64 -17.58 -2.76
CA PRO A 32 -27.03 -17.24 -1.40
C PRO A 32 -26.03 -17.76 -0.36
N ALA A 33 -25.76 -16.94 0.66
CA ALA A 33 -24.74 -17.23 1.66
C ALA A 33 -24.95 -18.60 2.33
N ASN A 34 -23.90 -19.42 2.32
CA ASN A 34 -23.89 -20.73 2.97
C ASN A 34 -22.86 -20.74 4.12
N PRO A 35 -23.28 -20.81 5.40
CA PRO A 35 -22.37 -20.85 6.54
C PRO A 35 -21.42 -22.05 6.57
N THR A 36 -21.76 -23.13 5.85
CA THR A 36 -20.97 -24.37 5.82
C THR A 36 -19.89 -24.39 4.73
N ARG A 37 -19.87 -23.40 3.83
CA ARG A 37 -18.92 -23.33 2.70
C ARG A 37 -18.41 -21.91 2.51
N THR A 38 -17.10 -21.73 2.68
CA THR A 38 -16.43 -20.48 2.33
C THR A 38 -16.05 -20.51 0.86
N PRO A 39 -16.43 -19.50 0.05
CA PRO A 39 -16.04 -19.42 -1.35
C PRO A 39 -14.52 -19.31 -1.49
N ASN A 40 -13.97 -19.96 -2.52
CA ASN A 40 -12.54 -19.92 -2.83
C ASN A 40 -12.34 -19.55 -4.31
N PRO A 41 -11.74 -18.38 -4.63
CA PRO A 41 -11.22 -17.36 -3.71
C PRO A 41 -12.33 -16.47 -3.12
N SER A 42 -12.20 -16.12 -1.83
CA SER A 42 -13.04 -15.07 -1.23
C SER A 42 -12.47 -13.70 -1.65
N LYS A 43 -13.06 -13.07 -2.67
CA LYS A 43 -12.67 -11.74 -3.16
C LYS A 43 -13.52 -10.67 -2.50
N ALA A 44 -12.88 -9.67 -1.91
CA ALA A 44 -13.56 -8.47 -1.43
C ALA A 44 -14.07 -7.64 -2.63
N PRO A 45 -15.04 -6.74 -2.41
CA PRO A 45 -15.44 -5.76 -3.41
C PRO A 45 -14.22 -5.00 -3.98
N TRP A 46 -14.25 -4.66 -5.26
CA TRP A 46 -13.10 -4.12 -5.99
C TRP A 46 -12.43 -2.90 -5.35
N TYR A 47 -13.19 -2.06 -4.64
CA TYR A 47 -12.66 -0.89 -3.93
C TYR A 47 -11.91 -1.23 -2.63
N PHE A 48 -12.13 -2.41 -2.06
CA PHE A 48 -11.37 -2.96 -0.92
C PHE A 48 -10.28 -3.94 -1.33
N LEU A 49 -10.29 -4.36 -2.58
CA LEU A 49 -9.41 -5.42 -3.06
C LEU A 49 -7.92 -5.00 -3.05
N GLY A 50 -7.64 -3.70 -3.14
CA GLY A 50 -6.30 -3.16 -2.86
C GLY A 50 -5.84 -3.43 -1.42
N LEU A 51 -6.70 -3.22 -0.42
CA LEU A 51 -6.41 -3.57 0.99
C LEU A 51 -6.26 -5.08 1.18
N GLN A 52 -7.11 -5.86 0.52
CA GLN A 52 -7.01 -7.32 0.60
C GLN A 52 -5.66 -7.80 0.07
N GLU A 53 -5.18 -7.23 -1.03
CA GLU A 53 -3.87 -7.55 -1.57
C GLU A 53 -2.73 -7.16 -0.61
N MET A 54 -2.90 -6.07 0.15
CA MET A 54 -1.93 -5.67 1.19
C MET A 54 -1.76 -6.70 2.31
N LEU A 55 -2.78 -7.52 2.59
CA LEU A 55 -2.71 -8.62 3.57
C LEU A 55 -1.75 -9.75 3.16
N VAL A 56 -1.35 -9.80 1.89
CA VAL A 56 -0.32 -10.76 1.45
C VAL A 56 1.07 -10.36 1.91
N TYR A 57 1.28 -9.05 2.11
CA TYR A 57 2.58 -8.45 2.39
C TYR A 57 2.78 -8.11 3.87
N PHE A 58 1.68 -7.83 4.59
CA PHE A 58 1.71 -7.42 6.00
C PHE A 58 0.72 -8.23 6.83
N ASP A 59 0.96 -8.28 8.14
CA ASP A 59 -0.01 -8.88 9.07
C ASP A 59 -1.32 -8.07 9.14
N PRO A 60 -2.45 -8.73 9.50
CA PRO A 60 -3.78 -8.12 9.44
C PRO A 60 -3.94 -6.81 10.22
N TRP A 61 -3.28 -6.69 11.37
CA TRP A 61 -3.35 -5.46 12.18
C TRP A 61 -2.70 -4.27 11.46
N PHE A 62 -1.59 -4.50 10.75
CA PHE A 62 -0.84 -3.43 10.09
C PHE A 62 -1.49 -3.05 8.76
N ALA A 63 -1.82 -4.03 7.92
CA ALA A 63 -2.47 -3.79 6.63
C ALA A 63 -3.93 -3.35 6.77
N GLY A 64 -4.66 -3.88 7.75
CA GLY A 64 -6.10 -3.62 7.92
C GLY A 64 -6.43 -2.39 8.75
N VAL A 65 -5.57 -2.01 9.71
CA VAL A 65 -5.87 -0.90 10.65
C VAL A 65 -4.87 0.24 10.52
N VAL A 66 -3.57 -0.05 10.66
CA VAL A 66 -2.54 0.99 10.73
C VAL A 66 -2.37 1.73 9.40
N LEU A 67 -2.14 1.02 8.29
CA LEU A 67 -1.90 1.65 6.99
C LEU A 67 -3.12 2.47 6.50
N PRO A 68 -4.37 1.98 6.55
CA PRO A 68 -5.54 2.77 6.18
C PRO A 68 -5.70 4.03 7.04
N SER A 69 -5.48 3.90 8.36
CA SER A 69 -5.54 5.04 9.28
C SER A 69 -4.48 6.09 8.94
N LEU A 70 -3.25 5.66 8.63
CA LEU A 70 -2.18 6.56 8.21
C LEU A 70 -2.44 7.22 6.86
N ILE A 71 -3.11 6.55 5.92
CA ILE A 71 -3.53 7.17 4.66
C ILE A 71 -4.52 8.30 4.94
N ILE A 72 -5.56 8.03 5.74
CA ILE A 72 -6.59 9.03 6.07
C ILE A 72 -5.98 10.23 6.81
N VAL A 73 -5.23 9.98 7.89
CA VAL A 73 -4.56 11.03 8.66
C VAL A 73 -3.54 11.77 7.79
N GLY A 74 -2.79 11.05 6.96
CA GLY A 74 -1.83 11.64 6.03
C GLY A 74 -2.49 12.62 5.07
N LEU A 75 -3.64 12.27 4.50
CA LEU A 75 -4.42 13.15 3.62
C LEU A 75 -4.96 14.38 4.37
N MET A 76 -5.44 14.22 5.61
CA MET A 76 -5.90 15.33 6.45
C MET A 76 -4.77 16.30 6.81
N VAL A 77 -3.53 15.80 6.91
CA VAL A 77 -2.37 16.60 7.30
C VAL A 77 -1.81 17.43 6.13
N ILE A 78 -2.10 17.07 4.87
CA ILE A 78 -1.58 17.76 3.66
C ILE A 78 -1.64 19.29 3.75
N PRO A 79 -2.78 19.92 4.11
CA PRO A 79 -2.88 21.39 4.16
C PRO A 79 -1.93 22.04 5.18
N TYR A 80 -1.48 21.30 6.21
CA TYR A 80 -0.63 21.80 7.28
C TYR A 80 0.87 21.61 6.99
N ILE A 81 1.22 20.64 6.14
CA ILE A 81 2.61 20.33 5.76
C ILE A 81 3.01 20.94 4.42
N ASP A 82 2.05 21.29 3.56
CA ASP A 82 2.34 21.99 2.31
C ASP A 82 2.64 23.47 2.57
N ILE A 83 3.77 23.93 2.03
CA ILE A 83 4.31 25.29 2.22
C ILE A 83 4.29 26.05 0.91
N ASN A 84 4.01 25.38 -0.21
CA ASN A 84 4.05 26.00 -1.51
C ASN A 84 2.67 26.61 -1.85
N PRO A 85 2.50 27.94 -1.83
CA PRO A 85 1.21 28.56 -2.15
C PRO A 85 0.89 28.54 -3.66
N ARG A 86 1.89 28.26 -4.51
CA ARG A 86 1.73 28.27 -5.98
C ARG A 86 1.02 26.99 -6.44
N GLY A 87 0.30 27.05 -7.57
CA GLY A 87 -0.50 25.92 -8.06
C GLY A 87 -1.74 25.59 -7.22
N ASN A 88 -2.21 26.52 -6.37
CA ASN A 88 -3.47 26.38 -5.64
C ASN A 88 -4.61 27.02 -6.44
N GLY A 89 -5.68 26.27 -6.70
CA GLY A 89 -6.87 26.75 -7.42
C GLY A 89 -6.81 26.68 -8.95
N TYR A 90 -5.71 26.21 -9.55
CA TYR A 90 -5.62 25.93 -10.99
C TYR A 90 -4.74 24.71 -11.26
N TYR A 91 -4.98 24.03 -12.38
CA TYR A 91 -4.25 22.83 -12.76
C TYR A 91 -2.87 23.20 -13.34
N CYS A 92 -1.80 23.01 -12.56
CA CYS A 92 -0.41 23.19 -13.02
C CYS A 92 0.50 22.10 -12.48
N PHE A 93 1.09 21.29 -13.38
CA PHE A 93 1.99 20.21 -12.98
C PHE A 93 3.39 20.69 -12.60
N ARG A 94 3.93 21.70 -13.30
CA ARG A 94 5.33 22.16 -13.12
C ARG A 94 5.59 22.76 -11.74
N GLU A 95 4.61 23.46 -11.17
CA GLU A 95 4.78 24.18 -9.90
C GLU A 95 4.70 23.27 -8.67
N ARG A 96 4.07 22.09 -8.79
CA ARG A 96 3.83 21.14 -7.69
C ARG A 96 4.23 19.71 -8.05
N TRP A 97 5.25 19.56 -8.90
CA TRP A 97 5.64 18.27 -9.46
C TRP A 97 5.82 17.21 -8.37
N PHE A 98 6.53 17.51 -7.26
CA PHE A 98 6.77 16.54 -6.18
C PHE A 98 5.47 16.05 -5.53
N ALA A 99 4.56 16.96 -5.17
CA ALA A 99 3.30 16.60 -4.52
C ALA A 99 2.39 15.79 -5.46
N ILE A 100 2.28 16.23 -6.72
CA ILE A 100 1.45 15.56 -7.72
C ILE A 100 2.04 14.19 -8.07
N THR A 101 3.34 14.09 -8.33
CA THR A 101 3.99 12.80 -8.64
C THR A 101 3.85 11.83 -7.48
N ASN A 102 4.01 12.30 -6.24
CA ASN A 102 3.88 11.45 -5.06
C ASN A 102 2.45 10.93 -4.89
N PHE A 103 1.45 11.80 -5.08
CA PHE A 103 0.05 11.41 -5.03
C PHE A 103 -0.32 10.43 -6.15
N LEU A 104 0.06 10.73 -7.40
CA LEU A 104 -0.21 9.83 -8.54
C LEU A 104 0.51 8.50 -8.39
N PHE A 105 1.73 8.50 -7.85
CA PHE A 105 2.45 7.26 -7.55
C PHE A 105 1.70 6.43 -6.49
N GLY A 106 1.35 7.01 -5.35
CA GLY A 106 0.64 6.30 -4.28
C GLY A 106 -0.74 5.80 -4.71
N PHE A 107 -1.51 6.64 -5.42
CA PHE A 107 -2.86 6.30 -5.84
C PHE A 107 -2.90 5.49 -7.14
N LEU A 108 -2.44 6.05 -8.27
CA LEU A 108 -2.54 5.36 -9.56
C LEU A 108 -1.57 4.19 -9.67
N ILE A 109 -0.33 4.33 -9.22
CA ILE A 109 0.67 3.28 -9.43
C ILE A 109 0.58 2.22 -8.34
N LEU A 110 0.46 2.56 -7.06
CA LEU A 110 0.39 1.54 -6.01
C LEU A 110 -1.03 1.02 -5.83
N TRP A 111 -2.00 1.88 -5.51
CA TRP A 111 -3.34 1.43 -5.14
C TRP A 111 -4.07 0.72 -6.29
N VAL A 112 -4.10 1.32 -7.49
CA VAL A 112 -4.76 0.70 -8.65
C VAL A 112 -4.03 -0.57 -9.09
N LEU A 113 -2.70 -0.62 -9.00
CA LEU A 113 -1.94 -1.85 -9.31
C LEU A 113 -2.29 -2.99 -8.34
N LEU A 114 -2.41 -2.71 -7.05
CA LEU A 114 -2.87 -3.72 -6.07
C LEU A 114 -4.27 -4.24 -6.42
N ILE A 115 -5.18 -3.35 -6.86
CA ILE A 115 -6.51 -3.75 -7.33
C ILE A 115 -6.40 -4.65 -8.57
N ILE A 116 -5.57 -4.28 -9.55
CA ILE A 116 -5.36 -5.08 -10.77
C ILE A 116 -4.79 -6.46 -10.42
N ILE A 117 -3.78 -6.53 -9.54
CA ILE A 117 -3.18 -7.78 -9.10
C ILE A 117 -4.22 -8.66 -8.42
N GLY A 118 -4.98 -8.14 -7.45
CA GLY A 118 -5.98 -8.93 -6.75
C GLY A 118 -7.15 -9.37 -7.65
N THR A 119 -7.49 -8.59 -8.68
CA THR A 119 -8.65 -8.86 -9.53
C THR A 119 -8.30 -9.95 -10.54
N PHE A 120 -7.18 -9.77 -11.25
CA PHE A 120 -6.83 -10.59 -12.41
C PHE A 120 -5.76 -11.64 -12.14
N LEU A 121 -4.83 -11.40 -11.20
CA LEU A 121 -3.68 -12.27 -10.97
C LEU A 121 -3.83 -13.17 -9.73
N ARG A 122 -4.82 -12.91 -8.86
CA ARG A 122 -5.15 -13.77 -7.72
C ARG A 122 -6.23 -14.79 -8.08
N GLY A 123 -5.85 -16.06 -8.01
CA GLY A 123 -6.71 -17.22 -8.28
C GLY A 123 -7.11 -17.98 -7.00
N PRO A 124 -7.48 -19.28 -7.12
CA PRO A 124 -7.82 -20.14 -5.98
C PRO A 124 -6.74 -20.10 -4.89
N GLY A 125 -7.13 -20.09 -3.62
CA GLY A 125 -6.22 -20.02 -2.47
C GLY A 125 -5.50 -18.68 -2.30
N TRP A 126 -5.91 -17.65 -3.04
CA TRP A 126 -5.19 -16.37 -3.15
C TRP A 126 -3.75 -16.51 -3.68
N TYR A 127 -3.48 -17.58 -4.43
CA TYR A 127 -2.19 -17.76 -5.09
C TYR A 127 -2.02 -16.77 -6.23
N PHE A 128 -0.77 -16.39 -6.47
CA PHE A 128 -0.39 -15.60 -7.63
C PHE A 128 -0.33 -16.50 -8.87
N PHE A 129 -1.04 -16.08 -9.91
CA PHE A 129 -1.02 -16.66 -11.24
C PHE A 129 -0.52 -15.60 -12.21
N ALA A 130 0.57 -15.90 -12.91
CA ALA A 130 1.10 -15.00 -13.93
C ALA A 130 0.05 -14.80 -15.03
N PRO A 131 0.09 -13.66 -15.75
CA PRO A 131 -0.66 -13.53 -16.99
C PRO A 131 -0.44 -14.79 -17.85
N TRP A 132 -1.48 -15.26 -18.53
CA TRP A 132 -1.44 -16.46 -19.40
C TRP A 132 -1.36 -17.82 -18.68
N SER A 133 -1.23 -17.88 -17.35
CA SER A 133 -1.28 -19.15 -16.62
C SER A 133 -2.72 -19.57 -16.27
N HIS A 134 -3.03 -20.86 -16.44
CA HIS A 134 -4.34 -21.40 -16.06
C HIS A 134 -4.49 -21.48 -14.54
N TRP A 135 -5.69 -21.18 -14.05
CA TRP A 135 -6.03 -21.32 -12.64
C TRP A 135 -6.25 -22.79 -12.31
N ASP A 136 -5.25 -23.42 -11.70
CA ASP A 136 -5.38 -24.76 -11.16
C ASP A 136 -5.92 -24.71 -9.73
N VAL A 137 -7.10 -25.29 -9.53
CA VAL A 137 -7.79 -25.38 -8.23
C VAL A 137 -7.07 -26.32 -7.26
N HIS A 138 -6.30 -27.29 -7.78
CA HIS A 138 -5.60 -28.31 -6.99
C HIS A 138 -4.17 -27.91 -6.64
N LYS A 139 -3.77 -26.67 -6.95
CA LYS A 139 -2.44 -26.16 -6.62
C LYS A 139 -2.27 -26.06 -5.10
N THR A 140 -1.62 -27.04 -4.49
CA THR A 140 -1.28 -27.07 -3.06
C THR A 140 0.15 -26.61 -2.80
N VAL A 141 0.62 -25.57 -3.49
CA VAL A 141 1.97 -25.04 -3.24
C VAL A 141 1.94 -24.29 -1.92
N ALA A 142 2.54 -24.86 -0.87
CA ALA A 142 2.67 -24.15 0.40
C ALA A 142 3.43 -22.85 0.16
N ILE A 143 2.83 -21.71 0.50
CA ILE A 143 3.51 -20.42 0.48
C ILE A 143 4.63 -20.51 1.52
N THR A 144 5.87 -20.68 1.06
CA THR A 144 7.04 -20.76 1.94
C THR A 144 7.30 -19.39 2.52
N ASN A 145 6.77 -19.14 3.72
CA ASN A 145 7.02 -17.91 4.44
C ASN A 145 8.40 -17.99 5.08
N VAL A 146 9.31 -17.14 4.64
CA VAL A 146 10.63 -17.01 5.25
C VAL A 146 10.71 -15.67 5.98
N ASP A 147 11.19 -15.71 7.22
CA ASP A 147 11.47 -14.50 7.98
C ASP A 147 12.83 -13.95 7.57
N LEU A 148 12.92 -12.64 7.37
CA LEU A 148 14.16 -11.98 6.94
C LEU A 148 15.33 -12.27 7.90
N PRO A 149 15.17 -12.22 9.24
CA PRO A 149 16.26 -12.57 10.14
C PRO A 149 16.70 -14.03 10.02
N VAL A 150 15.76 -14.96 9.83
CA VAL A 150 16.08 -16.38 9.61
C VAL A 150 16.84 -16.56 8.30
N LEU A 151 16.49 -15.83 7.25
CA LEU A 151 17.23 -15.81 5.98
C LEU A 151 18.66 -15.31 6.18
N ILE A 152 18.85 -14.19 6.89
CA ILE A 152 20.17 -13.65 7.25
C ILE A 152 20.97 -14.68 8.05
N GLY A 153 20.34 -15.37 9.01
CA GLY A 153 20.98 -16.43 9.79
C GLY A 153 21.37 -17.66 8.97
N ARG A 154 20.63 -17.97 7.89
CA ARG A 154 21.02 -19.02 6.94
C ARG A 154 22.24 -18.62 6.12
N TRP A 155 22.32 -17.36 5.69
CA TRP A 155 23.43 -16.85 4.87
C TRP A 155 24.72 -16.66 5.66
N THR A 156 24.60 -16.11 6.88
CA THR A 156 25.74 -15.82 7.75
C THR A 156 26.22 -17.03 8.56
N GLY A 157 25.40 -18.09 8.65
CA GLY A 157 25.65 -19.23 9.53
C GLY A 157 25.47 -18.94 11.02
N ILE A 158 25.12 -17.71 11.39
CA ILE A 158 25.01 -17.28 12.78
C ILE A 158 23.63 -17.68 13.34
N HIS A 159 23.64 -18.57 14.33
CA HIS A 159 22.41 -19.08 14.96
C HIS A 159 21.63 -18.01 15.74
N TRP A 160 22.27 -16.93 16.18
CA TRP A 160 21.63 -15.82 16.90
C TRP A 160 20.41 -15.28 16.15
N PHE A 161 20.51 -15.09 14.83
CA PHE A 161 19.43 -14.52 14.02
C PHE A 161 18.17 -15.41 13.95
N LYS A 162 18.32 -16.72 14.24
CA LYS A 162 17.21 -17.67 14.29
C LYS A 162 16.51 -17.69 15.66
N THR A 163 17.10 -17.07 16.68
CA THR A 163 16.46 -16.96 17.99
C THR A 163 15.36 -15.89 17.96
N PRO A 164 14.28 -16.01 18.74
CA PRO A 164 13.21 -15.01 18.77
C PRO A 164 13.71 -13.61 19.12
N LEU A 165 14.65 -13.51 20.07
CA LEU A 165 15.26 -12.24 20.48
C LEU A 165 16.13 -11.65 19.36
N GLY A 166 16.96 -12.47 18.72
CA GLY A 166 17.80 -12.03 17.61
C GLY A 166 17.01 -11.60 16.39
N SER A 167 15.96 -12.35 16.05
CA SER A 167 15.02 -11.99 15.00
C SER A 167 14.32 -10.66 15.28
N GLY A 168 13.81 -10.48 16.50
CA GLY A 168 13.16 -9.23 16.91
C GLY A 168 14.08 -8.02 16.85
N LEU A 169 15.28 -8.12 17.44
CA LEU A 169 16.25 -7.01 17.46
C LEU A 169 16.74 -6.64 16.06
N THR A 170 16.98 -7.62 15.21
CA THR A 170 17.49 -7.37 13.86
C THR A 170 16.43 -6.75 12.97
N GLY A 171 15.19 -7.25 13.03
CA GLY A 171 14.04 -6.61 12.38
C GLY A 171 13.82 -5.18 12.86
N PHE A 172 13.86 -4.95 14.18
CA PHE A 172 13.71 -3.61 14.76
C PHE A 172 14.82 -2.65 14.31
N LEU A 173 16.08 -3.11 14.30
CA LEU A 173 17.21 -2.31 13.84
C LEU A 173 17.10 -1.97 12.36
N LEU A 174 16.67 -2.91 11.51
CA LEU A 174 16.47 -2.68 10.08
C LEU A 174 15.35 -1.66 9.82
N ILE A 175 14.21 -1.80 10.50
CA ILE A 175 13.09 -0.86 10.39
C ILE A 175 13.51 0.53 10.90
N SER A 176 14.20 0.59 12.05
CA SER A 176 14.68 1.85 12.62
C SER A 176 15.72 2.54 11.74
N ALA A 177 16.65 1.76 11.17
CA ALA A 177 17.62 2.28 10.20
C ALA A 177 16.91 2.85 8.97
N TYR A 178 15.95 2.11 8.40
CA TYR A 178 15.14 2.56 7.27
C TYR A 178 14.39 3.86 7.57
N MET A 179 13.63 3.91 8.66
CA MET A 179 12.87 5.11 9.07
C MET A 179 13.77 6.27 9.51
N GLY A 180 15.01 5.99 9.92
CA GLY A 180 16.02 7.00 10.30
C GLY A 180 16.73 7.67 9.13
N LEU A 181 16.76 7.06 7.93
CA LEU A 181 17.44 7.60 6.75
C LEU A 181 17.06 9.06 6.41
N PRO A 182 15.76 9.46 6.43
CA PRO A 182 15.39 10.84 6.14
C PRO A 182 15.94 11.83 7.16
N PHE A 183 16.04 11.45 8.43
CA PHE A 183 16.60 12.32 9.48
C PHE A 183 18.10 12.50 9.30
N ILE A 184 18.84 11.44 8.97
CA ILE A 184 20.27 11.53 8.65
C ILE A 184 20.46 12.48 7.45
N TRP A 185 19.62 12.35 6.42
CA TRP A 185 19.63 13.24 5.26
C TRP A 185 19.33 14.68 5.63
N TRP A 186 18.35 14.91 6.51
CA TRP A 186 17.99 16.23 7.02
C TRP A 186 19.17 16.88 7.76
N PHE A 187 19.78 16.18 8.72
CA PHE A 187 20.92 16.73 9.48
C PHE A 187 22.10 17.11 8.57
N ARG A 188 22.33 16.32 7.52
CA ARG A 188 23.37 16.60 6.52
C ARG A 188 23.06 17.82 5.65
N LYS A 189 21.81 17.97 5.20
CA LYS A 189 21.43 19.00 4.21
C LYS A 189 20.72 20.24 4.77
N ARG A 190 20.37 20.28 6.06
CA ARG A 190 19.62 21.39 6.67
C ARG A 190 20.29 22.75 6.52
N ARG A 191 21.63 22.80 6.43
CA ARG A 191 22.38 24.06 6.26
C ARG A 191 22.49 24.52 4.80
N THR A 192 22.25 23.65 3.83
CA THR A 192 22.52 23.90 2.39
C THR A 192 21.27 24.10 1.57
N SER A 193 20.12 23.55 1.99
CA SER A 193 18.88 23.58 1.20
C SER A 193 17.85 24.54 1.80
N ASP A 194 17.46 25.55 1.02
CA ASP A 194 16.43 26.52 1.39
C ASP A 194 15.07 25.86 1.66
N VAL A 195 14.73 24.81 0.91
CA VAL A 195 13.46 24.08 1.06
C VAL A 195 13.38 23.41 2.43
N LEU A 196 14.48 22.77 2.85
CA LEU A 196 14.58 22.09 4.14
C LEU A 196 14.47 23.07 5.33
N GLN A 197 15.04 24.26 5.17
CA GLN A 197 14.96 25.32 6.19
C GLN A 197 13.55 25.87 6.32
N ARG A 198 12.86 26.09 5.19
CA ARG A 198 11.45 26.56 5.18
C ARG A 198 10.48 25.51 5.72
N MET A 199 10.76 24.22 5.49
CA MET A 199 9.94 23.13 6.03
C MET A 199 10.02 23.00 7.54
N GLY A 200 11.19 23.26 8.12
CA GLY A 200 11.43 22.95 9.52
C GLY A 200 11.43 21.44 9.78
N LEU A 201 11.79 21.06 11.00
CA LEU A 201 11.97 19.64 11.37
C LEU A 201 10.65 18.87 11.38
N VAL A 202 9.59 19.46 11.94
CA VAL A 202 8.31 18.76 12.19
C VAL A 202 7.60 18.41 10.88
N ARG A 203 7.42 19.36 9.97
CA ARG A 203 6.76 19.11 8.67
C ARG A 203 7.58 18.13 7.85
N PHE A 204 8.90 18.30 7.82
CA PHE A 204 9.78 17.35 7.13
C PHE A 204 9.66 15.94 7.72
N ALA A 205 9.66 15.80 9.05
CA ALA A 205 9.52 14.51 9.71
C ALA A 205 8.20 13.84 9.28
N ILE A 206 7.06 14.53 9.36
CA ILE A 206 5.77 13.96 8.98
C ILE A 206 5.75 13.54 7.51
N THR A 207 6.12 14.44 6.59
CA THR A 207 6.12 14.15 5.15
C THR A 207 7.06 12.99 4.80
N SER A 208 8.27 12.98 5.37
CA SER A 208 9.25 11.94 5.09
C SER A 208 8.88 10.60 5.69
N GLN A 209 8.29 10.55 6.89
CA GLN A 209 7.84 9.28 7.49
C GLN A 209 6.67 8.68 6.71
N LEU A 210 5.67 9.49 6.33
CA LEU A 210 4.58 9.02 5.47
C LEU A 210 5.09 8.49 4.12
N PHE A 211 6.05 9.21 3.52
CA PHE A 211 6.70 8.76 2.29
C PHE A 211 7.45 7.43 2.47
N MET A 212 8.22 7.28 3.55
CA MET A 212 8.95 6.04 3.82
C MET A 212 8.00 4.87 4.09
N ILE A 213 6.87 5.07 4.76
CA ILE A 213 5.87 4.01 4.94
C ILE A 213 5.28 3.57 3.60
N MET A 214 4.95 4.54 2.73
CA MET A 214 4.48 4.25 1.37
C MET A 214 5.51 3.48 0.55
N MET A 215 6.78 3.90 0.58
CA MET A 215 7.86 3.17 -0.08
C MET A 215 8.16 1.82 0.58
N GLY A 216 7.90 1.68 1.87
CA GLY A 216 8.00 0.44 2.62
C GLY A 216 7.07 -0.64 2.09
N LEU A 217 5.87 -0.26 1.62
CA LEU A 217 4.98 -1.17 0.89
C LEU A 217 5.67 -1.73 -0.37
N VAL A 218 6.25 -0.85 -1.20
CA VAL A 218 6.96 -1.26 -2.43
C VAL A 218 8.13 -2.18 -2.12
N VAL A 219 8.94 -1.83 -1.12
CA VAL A 219 10.05 -2.66 -0.67
C VAL A 219 9.56 -4.04 -0.21
N LYS A 220 8.47 -4.08 0.57
CA LYS A 220 7.84 -5.34 1.00
C LYS A 220 7.31 -6.17 -0.16
N MET A 221 6.70 -5.55 -1.17
CA MET A 221 6.26 -6.25 -2.38
C MET A 221 7.44 -6.90 -3.11
N LEU A 222 8.52 -6.15 -3.30
CA LEU A 222 9.74 -6.66 -3.94
C LEU A 222 10.38 -7.80 -3.15
N LEU A 223 10.50 -7.65 -1.83
CA LEU A 223 11.02 -8.70 -0.94
C LEU A 223 10.16 -9.97 -1.00
N ARG A 224 8.84 -9.80 -1.06
CA ARG A 224 7.90 -10.92 -1.15
C ARG A 224 7.99 -11.63 -2.49
N TRP A 225 8.17 -10.92 -3.60
CA TRP A 225 8.25 -11.53 -4.93
C TRP A 225 9.61 -12.15 -5.26
N THR A 226 10.69 -11.63 -4.68
CA THR A 226 12.06 -12.08 -5.02
C THR A 226 12.64 -13.08 -4.02
N LEU A 227 12.30 -12.97 -2.74
CA LEU A 227 12.91 -13.74 -1.65
C LEU A 227 11.88 -14.46 -0.78
N ASP A 228 10.59 -14.41 -1.13
CA ASP A 228 9.45 -14.95 -0.36
C ASP A 228 9.39 -14.48 1.10
N VAL A 229 10.01 -13.34 1.40
CA VAL A 229 10.09 -12.79 2.76
C VAL A 229 8.71 -12.32 3.19
N LYS A 230 8.17 -12.93 4.26
CA LYS A 230 6.90 -12.48 4.85
C LYS A 230 7.15 -11.41 5.92
N TYR A 231 8.00 -11.72 6.90
CA TYR A 231 8.26 -10.87 8.05
C TYR A 231 9.67 -10.29 8.02
N ILE A 232 9.79 -8.98 8.16
CA ILE A 232 11.06 -8.26 8.42
C ILE A 232 11.39 -8.39 9.90
N MET A 233 10.37 -8.27 10.76
CA MET A 233 10.48 -8.50 12.19
C MET A 233 9.48 -9.59 12.56
N ALA A 234 9.97 -10.69 13.14
CA ALA A 234 9.13 -11.77 13.63
C ALA A 234 9.41 -11.99 15.12
N THR A 235 8.41 -11.73 15.96
CA THR A 235 8.45 -11.95 17.41
C THR A 235 7.17 -12.65 17.85
N PRO A 236 7.13 -13.27 19.05
CA PRO A 236 5.92 -13.93 19.54
C PRO A 236 4.68 -13.02 19.62
N TRP A 237 4.88 -11.70 19.65
CA TRP A 237 3.83 -10.71 19.89
C TRP A 237 3.54 -9.81 18.68
N ILE A 238 4.58 -9.44 17.93
CA ILE A 238 4.51 -8.46 16.84
C ILE A 238 5.27 -9.00 15.64
N ASN A 239 4.59 -9.05 14.50
CA ASN A 239 5.23 -9.29 13.21
C ASN A 239 4.96 -8.13 12.26
N VAL A 240 6.00 -7.74 11.51
CA VAL A 240 5.97 -6.65 10.53
C VAL A 240 6.58 -7.08 9.23
#